data_AF-V6RZJ8-F1
#
_entry.id   AF-V6RZJ8-F1
#
_cell.length_a   1.000
_cell.length_b   1.000
_cell.length_c   1.000
_cell.angle_alpha   90.00
_cell.angle_beta   90.00
_cell.angle_gamma   90.00
#
_symmetry.space_group_name_H-M   'P 1'
#
loop_
_entity.id
_entity.type
_entity.pdbx_description
1 polymer ?
#
loop_
_entity_poly.entity_id
_entity_poly.type
_entity_poly.pdbx_seq_one_letter_code
_entity_poly.pdbx_strand_id
1 'polypeptide(L)'
;MRNSSYQKMLIEYGGNLNSYEEERNQLLSQYKYSIILEGEFTELENLEKWIKKNTGIEVLESIYYDKIDYDYCFVEYFFSIEKNALETQNVIPKIFSTYPNSYPSASICRTNGNKEFINYNANMSDIIIL
;
A
#
# COMPACT_ATOMS: atom_id res chain seq x y z
N MET A 1 -8.22 9.49 9.77
CA MET A 1 -8.81 9.23 8.45
C MET A 1 -9.74 8.04 8.57
N ARG A 2 -10.81 7.99 7.76
CA ARG A 2 -12.00 7.14 7.95
C ARG A 2 -11.66 5.65 8.14
N ASN A 3 -12.00 5.12 9.31
CA ASN A 3 -12.20 3.69 9.54
C ASN A 3 -13.50 3.25 8.83
N SER A 4 -13.49 3.16 7.49
CA SER A 4 -14.34 2.16 6.85
C SER A 4 -13.82 0.80 7.33
N SER A 5 -14.67 -0.04 7.94
CA SER A 5 -14.25 -1.41 8.23
C SER A 5 -13.75 -2.03 6.93
N TYR A 6 -12.65 -2.78 6.96
CA TYR A 6 -12.05 -3.44 5.79
C TYR A 6 -13.10 -4.10 4.87
N GLN A 7 -14.11 -4.74 5.48
CA GLN A 7 -15.26 -5.31 4.77
C GLN A 7 -16.01 -4.29 3.90
N LYS A 8 -16.26 -3.07 4.41
CA LYS A 8 -16.92 -2.00 3.64
C LYS A 8 -16.07 -1.54 2.47
N MET A 9 -14.76 -1.42 2.66
CA MET A 9 -13.83 -1.02 1.60
C MET A 9 -13.80 -2.08 0.49
N LEU A 10 -13.65 -3.36 0.82
CA LEU A 10 -13.66 -4.40 -0.22
C LEU A 10 -15.01 -4.52 -0.94
N ILE A 11 -16.13 -4.34 -0.24
CA ILE A 11 -17.46 -4.31 -0.86
C ILE A 11 -17.59 -3.10 -1.81
N GLU A 12 -17.10 -1.93 -1.41
CA GLU A 12 -17.15 -0.70 -2.21
C GLU A 12 -16.38 -0.86 -3.52
N TYR A 13 -15.21 -1.49 -3.48
CA TYR A 13 -14.35 -1.61 -4.66
C TYR A 13 -14.60 -2.92 -5.44
N GLY A 14 -15.21 -3.95 -4.87
CA GLY A 14 -15.55 -5.22 -5.56
C GLY A 14 -14.62 -6.40 -5.26
N GLY A 15 -13.83 -6.33 -4.19
CA GLY A 15 -12.89 -7.38 -3.79
C GLY A 15 -13.57 -8.63 -3.24
N ASN A 16 -12.93 -9.80 -3.46
CA ASN A 16 -13.41 -11.06 -2.90
C ASN A 16 -12.90 -11.27 -1.46
N LEU A 17 -13.76 -10.98 -0.49
CA LEU A 17 -13.50 -11.18 0.95
C LEU A 17 -13.31 -12.66 1.32
N ASN A 18 -14.09 -13.55 0.70
CA ASN A 18 -14.23 -14.93 1.16
C ASN A 18 -12.93 -15.74 1.01
N SER A 19 -12.05 -15.36 0.08
CA SER A 19 -10.80 -16.07 -0.16
C SER A 19 -9.71 -15.77 0.87
N TYR A 20 -9.83 -14.69 1.66
CA TYR A 20 -8.75 -14.23 2.54
C TYR A 20 -9.19 -13.95 3.99
N GLU A 21 -10.47 -14.17 4.32
CA GLU A 21 -11.02 -13.84 5.64
C GLU A 21 -10.40 -14.68 6.76
N GLU A 22 -10.23 -15.98 6.54
CA GLU A 22 -9.65 -16.89 7.55
C GLU A 22 -8.19 -16.53 7.85
N GLU A 23 -7.38 -16.34 6.81
CA GLU A 23 -5.97 -15.93 6.93
C GLU A 23 -5.85 -14.58 7.64
N ARG A 24 -6.66 -13.60 7.24
CA ARG A 24 -6.69 -12.28 7.89
C ARG A 24 -7.03 -12.36 9.36
N ASN A 25 -8.03 -13.16 9.72
CA ASN A 25 -8.44 -13.32 11.13
C ASN A 25 -7.36 -14.02 11.95
N GLN A 26 -6.62 -14.96 11.36
CA GLN A 26 -5.45 -15.57 12.01
C GLN A 26 -4.37 -14.52 12.26
N LEU A 27 -4.02 -13.69 11.27
CA LEU A 27 -3.02 -12.63 11.45
C LEU A 27 -3.45 -11.58 12.47
N LEU A 28 -4.71 -11.15 12.46
CA LEU A 28 -5.22 -10.20 13.46
C LEU A 28 -5.22 -10.75 14.89
N SER A 29 -5.23 -12.07 15.06
CA SER A 29 -5.08 -12.69 16.38
C SER A 29 -3.64 -12.62 16.91
N GLN A 30 -2.66 -12.48 16.01
CA GLN A 30 -1.22 -12.44 16.32
C GLN A 30 -0.65 -11.02 16.31
N TYR A 31 -1.17 -10.17 15.43
CA TYR A 31 -0.69 -8.83 15.17
C TYR A 31 -1.76 -7.80 15.53
N LYS A 32 -1.41 -6.92 16.46
CA LYS A 32 -2.35 -5.92 17.01
C LYS A 32 -2.58 -4.73 16.07
N TYR A 33 -1.64 -4.47 15.18
CA TYR A 33 -1.66 -3.31 14.30
C TYR A 33 -1.58 -3.77 12.85
N SER A 34 -2.34 -3.13 11.97
CA SER A 34 -2.24 -3.35 10.54
C SER A 34 -2.33 -2.04 9.76
N ILE A 35 -1.76 -2.04 8.56
CA ILE A 35 -1.81 -0.93 7.62
C ILE A 35 -2.32 -1.49 6.30
N ILE A 36 -3.45 -0.95 5.84
CA ILE A 36 -4.07 -1.29 4.57
C ILE A 36 -3.68 -0.24 3.54
N LEU A 37 -3.30 -0.70 2.37
CA LEU A 37 -2.82 0.11 1.26
C LEU A 37 -3.50 -0.32 -0.02
N GLU A 38 -3.83 0.66 -0.83
CA GLU A 38 -4.35 0.49 -2.18
C GLU A 38 -3.27 0.95 -3.17
N GLY A 39 -3.08 0.22 -4.25
CA GLY A 39 -2.16 0.61 -5.31
C GLY A 39 -2.27 -0.30 -6.52
N GLU A 40 -1.53 0.01 -7.58
CA GLU A 40 -1.43 -0.90 -8.71
C GLU A 40 -0.45 -2.04 -8.40
N PHE A 41 -0.64 -3.19 -9.05
CA PHE A 41 0.19 -4.39 -8.82
C PHE A 41 1.70 -4.10 -8.90
N THR A 42 2.12 -3.30 -9.87
CA THR A 42 3.52 -2.90 -10.08
C THR A 42 4.06 -1.99 -8.99
N GLU A 43 3.20 -1.17 -8.35
CA GLU A 43 3.60 -0.33 -7.21
C GLU A 43 3.87 -1.19 -5.97
N LEU A 44 2.99 -2.18 -5.73
CA LEU A 44 3.06 -3.03 -4.55
C LEU A 44 4.24 -4.01 -4.59
N GLU A 45 4.71 -4.42 -5.77
CA GLU A 45 5.86 -5.34 -5.92
C GLU A 45 7.16 -4.76 -5.31
N ASN A 46 7.35 -3.44 -5.40
CA ASN A 46 8.54 -2.77 -4.88
C ASN A 46 8.34 -2.17 -3.48
N LEU A 47 7.10 -2.09 -3.02
CA LEU A 47 6.73 -1.49 -1.74
C LEU A 47 7.37 -2.19 -0.54
N GLU A 48 7.38 -3.52 -0.53
CA GLU A 48 7.95 -4.28 0.58
C GLU A 48 9.48 -4.06 0.71
N LYS A 49 10.20 -4.12 -0.42
CA LYS A 49 11.65 -3.84 -0.48
C LYS A 49 11.94 -2.43 0.03
N TRP A 50 11.08 -1.48 -0.34
CA TRP A 50 11.19 -0.09 0.07
C TRP A 50 11.00 0.10 1.58
N ILE A 51 9.92 -0.48 2.14
CA ILE A 51 9.66 -0.44 3.59
C ILE A 51 10.87 -0.99 4.33
N LYS A 52 11.34 -2.19 3.97
CA LYS A 52 12.52 -2.83 4.58
C LYS A 52 13.76 -1.93 4.54
N LYS A 53 14.04 -1.28 3.40
CA LYS A 53 15.20 -0.40 3.23
C LYS A 53 15.17 0.85 4.11
N ASN A 54 13.99 1.41 4.37
CA ASN A 54 13.86 2.75 4.98
C ASN A 54 13.53 2.72 6.48
N THR A 55 12.90 1.65 6.95
CA THR A 55 12.57 1.50 8.36
C THR A 55 13.51 0.51 9.05
N GLY A 56 14.23 -0.34 8.30
CA GLY A 56 14.97 -1.46 8.87
C GLY A 56 14.07 -2.54 9.47
N ILE A 57 12.76 -2.46 9.22
CA ILE A 57 11.78 -3.41 9.72
C ILE A 57 11.68 -4.54 8.71
N GLU A 58 11.98 -5.76 9.14
CA GLU A 58 11.52 -6.93 8.41
C GLU A 58 9.99 -6.99 8.54
N VAL A 59 9.30 -6.72 7.43
CA VAL A 59 7.85 -6.91 7.33
C VAL A 59 7.55 -8.34 7.78
N LEU A 60 6.77 -8.47 8.86
CA LEU A 60 6.54 -9.75 9.51
C LEU A 60 5.66 -10.61 8.61
N GLU A 61 4.46 -10.12 8.27
CA GLU A 61 3.50 -10.79 7.39
C GLU A 61 2.62 -9.76 6.66
N SER A 62 2.14 -10.12 5.46
CA SER A 62 1.21 -9.31 4.68
C SER A 62 0.26 -10.18 3.86
N ILE A 63 -0.99 -9.73 3.71
CA ILE A 63 -1.93 -10.33 2.78
C ILE A 63 -2.05 -9.43 1.55
N TYR A 64 -1.89 -10.03 0.38
CA TYR A 64 -2.19 -9.39 -0.90
C TYR A 64 -3.59 -9.79 -1.35
N TYR A 65 -4.45 -8.80 -1.54
CA TYR A 65 -5.83 -8.97 -2.00
C TYR A 65 -5.87 -8.74 -3.51
N ASP A 66 -6.32 -9.76 -4.23
CA ASP A 66 -6.33 -9.77 -5.69
C ASP A 66 -7.23 -8.70 -6.31
N LYS A 67 -7.05 -8.48 -7.62
CA LYS A 67 -7.61 -7.38 -8.42
C LYS A 67 -9.05 -7.02 -8.05
N ILE A 68 -9.21 -5.76 -7.67
CA ILE A 68 -10.50 -5.20 -7.33
C ILE A 68 -11.07 -4.40 -8.52
N ASP A 69 -10.20 -3.79 -9.33
CA ASP A 69 -10.46 -3.26 -10.66
C ASP A 69 -9.31 -3.64 -11.61
N TYR A 70 -9.40 -3.34 -12.91
CA TYR A 70 -8.49 -3.82 -13.96
C TYR A 70 -7.00 -3.77 -13.60
N ASP A 71 -6.54 -2.78 -12.83
CA ASP A 71 -5.13 -2.60 -12.43
C ASP A 71 -4.88 -2.42 -10.92
N TYR A 72 -5.92 -2.39 -10.07
CA TYR A 72 -5.82 -2.01 -8.65
C TYR A 72 -6.00 -3.19 -7.69
N CYS A 73 -5.22 -3.20 -6.62
CA CYS A 73 -5.22 -4.21 -5.57
C CYS A 73 -4.95 -3.60 -4.19
N PHE A 74 -5.10 -4.42 -3.15
CA PHE A 74 -4.81 -4.01 -1.78
C PHE A 74 -3.75 -4.90 -1.15
N VAL A 75 -2.93 -4.33 -0.28
CA VAL A 75 -2.06 -5.07 0.62
C VAL A 75 -2.31 -4.63 2.06
N GLU A 76 -2.45 -5.58 2.97
CA GLU A 76 -2.50 -5.31 4.41
C GLU A 76 -1.21 -5.84 5.04
N TYR A 77 -0.42 -4.94 5.62
CA TYR A 77 0.78 -5.26 6.39
C TYR A 77 0.44 -5.38 7.87
N PHE A 78 0.97 -6.40 8.55
CA PHE A 78 0.68 -6.68 9.95
C PHE A 78 1.91 -6.45 10.84
N PHE A 79 1.67 -5.89 12.03
CA PHE A 79 2.73 -5.49 12.96
C PHE A 79 2.37 -5.85 14.41
N SER A 80 3.33 -6.41 15.15
CA SER A 80 3.20 -6.63 16.59
C SER A 80 3.47 -5.36 17.40
N ILE A 81 4.26 -4.44 16.84
CA ILE A 81 4.77 -3.24 17.52
C ILE A 81 4.16 -1.99 16.86
N GLU A 82 3.54 -1.13 17.66
CA GLU A 82 2.89 0.10 17.19
C GLU A 82 3.87 1.05 16.48
N LYS A 83 5.08 1.18 17.03
CA LYS A 83 6.16 1.97 16.45
C LYS A 83 6.46 1.55 15.00
N ASN A 84 6.48 0.26 14.72
CA ASN A 84 6.77 -0.27 13.39
C ASN A 84 5.66 0.09 12.38
N ALA A 85 4.40 0.03 12.84
CA ALA A 85 3.27 0.50 12.05
C ALA A 85 3.39 2.00 11.77
N LEU A 86 3.65 2.82 12.79
CA LEU A 86 3.80 4.28 12.62
C LEU A 86 4.95 4.66 11.68
N GLU A 87 6.11 4.01 11.82
CA GLU A 87 7.26 4.24 10.93
C GLU A 87 6.94 3.86 9.48
N THR A 88 6.29 2.70 9.27
CA THR A 88 5.86 2.27 7.94
C THR A 88 4.84 3.25 7.34
N GLN A 89 3.84 3.66 8.12
CA GLN A 89 2.83 4.63 7.72
C GLN A 89 3.43 5.98 7.31
N ASN A 90 4.55 6.40 7.92
CA ASN A 90 5.22 7.66 7.59
C ASN A 90 6.03 7.59 6.27
N VAL A 91 6.44 6.40 5.87
CA VAL A 91 7.25 6.17 4.67
C VAL A 91 6.38 6.01 3.42
N ILE A 92 5.24 5.32 3.54
CA ILE A 92 4.30 5.04 2.44
C ILE A 92 3.85 6.30 1.66
N PRO A 93 3.37 7.39 2.30
CA PRO A 93 2.96 8.62 1.63
C PRO A 93 3.98 9.24 0.68
N LYS A 94 5.25 8.86 0.83
CA LYS A 94 6.38 9.42 0.10
C LYS A 94 6.78 8.57 -1.11
N ILE A 95 6.08 7.47 -1.37
CA ILE A 95 6.38 6.55 -2.47
C ILE A 95 5.55 6.93 -3.69
N PHE A 96 6.22 7.02 -4.82
CA PHE A 96 5.64 7.34 -6.11
C PHE A 96 6.16 6.39 -7.18
N SER A 97 5.25 5.97 -8.05
CA SER A 97 5.57 5.08 -9.17
C SER A 97 5.72 5.89 -10.43
N THR A 98 6.79 5.62 -11.20
CA THR A 98 6.95 6.22 -12.54
C THR A 98 6.25 5.40 -13.62
N TYR A 99 5.59 6.11 -14.53
CA TYR A 99 4.93 5.51 -15.68
C TYR A 99 5.63 5.96 -16.97
N PRO A 100 6.60 5.21 -17.49
CA PRO A 100 7.40 5.65 -18.64
C PRO A 100 6.56 5.82 -19.92
N ASN A 101 5.45 5.08 -20.03
CA ASN A 101 4.56 5.08 -21.19
C ASN A 101 3.23 5.82 -20.94
N SER A 102 3.08 6.56 -19.85
CA SER A 102 1.86 7.32 -19.59
C SER A 102 1.74 8.55 -20.51
N TYR A 103 0.54 9.13 -20.56
CA TYR A 103 0.31 10.42 -21.20
C TYR A 103 -0.24 11.40 -20.14
N PRO A 104 0.51 12.45 -19.75
CA PRO A 104 1.82 12.87 -20.28
C PRO A 104 2.96 11.89 -19.93
N SER A 105 3.97 11.81 -20.79
CA SER A 105 5.12 10.92 -20.63
C SER A 105 5.83 11.14 -19.29
N ALA A 106 6.16 10.05 -18.59
CA ALA A 106 6.82 10.07 -17.28
C ALA A 106 6.00 10.75 -16.18
N SER A 107 4.68 10.49 -16.15
CA SER A 107 3.87 10.84 -14.99
C SER A 107 4.31 10.05 -13.76
N ILE A 108 4.16 10.67 -12.58
CA ILE A 108 4.32 10.01 -11.28
C ILE A 108 2.97 9.95 -10.56
N CYS A 109 2.65 8.81 -9.98
CA CYS A 109 1.44 8.60 -9.18
C CYS A 109 1.83 8.23 -7.76
N ARG A 110 1.00 8.62 -6.78
CA ARG A 110 1.22 8.28 -5.38
C ARG A 110 0.75 6.85 -5.10
N THR A 111 1.59 6.07 -4.43
CA THR A 111 1.28 4.69 -4.03
C THR A 111 0.37 4.68 -2.80
N ASN A 112 -0.90 5.03 -2.99
CA ASN A 112 -1.99 4.87 -2.01
C ASN A 112 -3.41 5.08 -2.62
N GLY A 113 -3.65 4.67 -3.86
CA GLY A 113 -4.98 4.68 -4.49
C GLY A 113 -5.49 6.05 -4.97
N ASN A 114 -4.90 7.15 -4.51
CA ASN A 114 -5.18 8.46 -5.10
C ASN A 114 -4.40 8.58 -6.41
N LYS A 115 -5.08 8.42 -7.56
CA LYS A 115 -4.60 8.82 -8.91
C LYS A 115 -4.38 10.34 -9.03
N GLU A 116 -3.79 10.95 -8.02
CA GLU A 116 -3.29 12.31 -8.07
C GLU A 116 -1.96 12.27 -8.80
N PHE A 117 -2.02 12.48 -10.12
CA PHE A 117 -0.84 12.76 -10.91
C PHE A 117 -0.25 14.07 -10.42
N ILE A 118 0.96 14.01 -9.86
CA ILE A 118 1.71 15.20 -9.52
C ILE A 118 2.76 15.46 -10.59
N ASN A 119 2.98 16.73 -10.92
CA ASN A 119 4.09 17.11 -11.78
C ASN A 119 5.38 16.90 -10.98
N TYR A 120 6.23 16.00 -11.45
CA TYR A 120 7.53 15.77 -10.82
C TYR A 120 8.33 17.08 -10.73
N ASN A 121 8.85 17.38 -9.54
CA ASN A 121 9.76 18.48 -9.28
C ASN A 121 11.00 17.94 -8.57
N ALA A 122 12.16 18.05 -9.22
CA ALA A 122 13.43 17.54 -8.70
C ALA A 122 13.86 18.16 -7.36
N ASN A 123 13.23 19.26 -6.92
CA ASN A 123 13.50 19.89 -5.62
C ASN A 123 12.61 19.34 -4.49
N MET A 124 11.72 18.38 -4.76
CA MET A 124 10.93 17.71 -3.74
C MET A 124 11.80 16.68 -3.01
N SER A 125 12.52 17.12 -1.98
CA SER A 125 13.44 16.29 -1.18
C SER A 125 12.77 15.12 -0.45
N ASP A 126 11.45 15.16 -0.33
CA ASP A 126 10.68 14.23 0.50
C ASP A 126 9.97 13.15 -0.33
N ILE A 127 10.22 13.12 -1.64
CA ILE A 127 9.60 12.20 -2.60
C ILE A 127 10.59 11.10 -2.97
N ILE A 128 10.11 9.87 -2.96
CA ILE A 128 10.84 8.70 -3.43
C ILE A 128 10.14 8.14 -4.66
N ILE A 129 10.93 7.95 -5.71
CA ILE A 129 10.47 7.44 -7.00
C ILE A 129 11.03 6.03 -7.21
N LEU A 130 10.13 5.11 -7.56
CA LEU A 130 10.43 3.73 -7.96
C LEU A 130 10.37 3.56 -9.49
#